data_AF-A0A182EXK0-F1
#
_entry.id   AF-A0A182EXK0-F1
#
_cell.length_a   1.000
_cell.length_b   1.000
_cell.length_c   1.000
_cell.angle_alpha   90.00
_cell.angle_beta   90.00
_cell.angle_gamma   90.00
#
_symmetry.space_group_name_H-M   'P 1'
#
loop_
_entity.id
_entity.type
_entity.pdbx_description
1 polymer ?
#
loop_
_entity_poly.entity_id
_entity_poly.type
_entity_poly.pdbx_seq_one_letter_code
_entity_poly.pdbx_strand_id
1 'polypeptide(L)'
;MVGELRPIFMDICNPSYDSTYCRNQAYITDYKCRGNKYNYAVKEARLSFFSGHASLAMTTAVFFVIYLQSRIPRKELIIAKSLVQLFALGLGLYTGYSRIIDGKHHLHDVIVGYIVGALIGYIT
;
A
#
# COMPACT_ATOMS: atom_id res chain seq x y z
N MET A 1 0.82 -14.01 5.41
CA MET A 1 1.21 -12.61 5.16
C MET A 1 1.81 -12.46 3.77
N VAL A 2 2.84 -13.22 3.37
CA VAL A 2 3.21 -13.34 1.94
C VAL A 2 2.23 -14.31 1.25
N GLY A 3 1.66 -13.90 0.11
CA GLY A 3 0.68 -14.69 -0.65
C GLY A 3 -0.79 -14.44 -0.28
N GLU A 4 -1.08 -13.42 0.53
CA GLU A 4 -2.46 -12.97 0.76
C GLU A 4 -3.00 -12.22 -0.47
N LEU A 5 -4.27 -12.45 -0.77
CA LEU A 5 -4.96 -11.90 -1.94
C LEU A 5 -5.42 -10.48 -1.63
N ARG A 6 -5.25 -9.57 -2.59
CA ARG A 6 -5.80 -8.21 -2.50
C ARG A 6 -7.34 -8.27 -2.49
N PRO A 7 -8.04 -7.31 -1.86
CA PRO A 7 -9.50 -7.23 -1.89
C PRO A 7 -10.10 -7.33 -3.31
N ILE A 8 -9.47 -6.68 -4.29
CA ILE A 8 -9.89 -6.67 -5.70
C ILE A 8 -9.66 -8.01 -6.44
N PHE A 9 -9.06 -9.01 -5.79
CA PHE A 9 -8.71 -10.28 -6.43
C PHE A 9 -9.94 -11.03 -6.97
N MET A 10 -11.05 -11.04 -6.23
CA MET A 10 -12.27 -11.74 -6.65
C MET A 10 -12.88 -11.12 -7.91
N ASP A 11 -12.82 -9.80 -8.04
CA ASP A 11 -13.31 -9.08 -9.22
C ASP A 11 -12.44 -9.31 -10.45
N ILE A 12 -11.11 -9.41 -10.26
CA ILE A 12 -10.15 -9.60 -11.35
C ILE A 12 -10.14 -11.06 -11.83
N CYS A 13 -10.00 -12.02 -10.92
CA CYS A 13 -9.89 -13.42 -11.31
C CYS A 13 -11.25 -14.02 -11.64
N ASN A 14 -12.32 -13.66 -10.92
CA ASN A 14 -13.65 -14.26 -11.02
C ASN A 14 -13.56 -15.79 -11.21
N PRO A 15 -13.11 -16.54 -10.19
CA PRO A 15 -12.81 -17.96 -10.33
C PRO A 15 -14.04 -18.75 -10.75
N SER A 16 -13.88 -19.66 -11.71
CA SER A 16 -14.95 -20.59 -12.06
C SER A 16 -15.19 -21.55 -10.90
N TYR A 17 -16.36 -21.47 -10.28
CA TYR A 17 -16.77 -22.41 -9.24
C TYR A 17 -17.49 -23.62 -9.86
N ASP A 18 -17.19 -24.79 -9.32
CA ASP A 18 -17.97 -26.02 -9.49
C ASP A 18 -18.59 -26.37 -8.14
N SER A 19 -19.83 -26.86 -8.16
CA SER A 19 -20.64 -27.16 -6.97
C SER A 19 -19.99 -28.19 -6.03
N THR A 20 -19.04 -28.97 -6.55
CA THR A 20 -18.20 -29.95 -5.85
C THR A 20 -17.19 -29.30 -4.91
N TYR A 21 -16.66 -28.11 -5.25
CA TYR A 21 -15.69 -27.41 -4.41
C TYR A 21 -16.29 -26.89 -3.09
N CYS A 22 -17.55 -26.46 -3.13
CA CYS A 22 -18.26 -25.95 -1.95
C CYS A 22 -18.63 -27.05 -0.95
N ARG A 23 -18.70 -28.32 -1.40
CA ARG A 23 -19.13 -29.45 -0.57
C ARG A 23 -18.05 -29.94 0.40
N ASN A 24 -16.79 -29.78 0.03
CA ASN A 24 -15.67 -30.34 0.80
C ASN A 24 -15.03 -29.35 1.79
N GLN A 25 -15.48 -28.09 1.87
CA GLN A 25 -14.92 -27.00 2.71
C GLN A 25 -13.38 -26.87 2.65
N ALA A 26 -12.76 -27.43 1.61
CA ALA A 26 -11.32 -27.48 1.48
C ALA A 26 -10.80 -26.18 0.86
N TYR A 27 -9.60 -25.75 1.28
CA TYR A 27 -8.95 -24.59 0.70
C TYR A 27 -8.51 -24.90 -0.73
N ILE A 28 -9.02 -24.14 -1.70
CA ILE A 28 -8.79 -24.37 -3.13
C ILE A 28 -7.56 -23.58 -3.58
N THR A 29 -6.48 -24.29 -3.86
CA THR A 29 -5.22 -23.68 -4.35
C THR A 29 -5.15 -23.57 -5.87
N ASP A 30 -5.88 -24.43 -6.60
CA ASP A 30 -5.89 -24.49 -8.05
C ASP A 30 -7.28 -24.13 -8.60
N TYR A 31 -7.41 -22.91 -9.10
CA TYR A 31 -8.65 -22.38 -9.66
C TYR A 31 -8.38 -21.74 -11.02
N LYS A 32 -9.31 -21.93 -11.97
CA LYS A 32 -9.27 -21.26 -13.27
C LYS A 32 -10.05 -19.95 -13.19
N CYS A 33 -9.38 -18.84 -13.46
CA CYS A 33 -10.03 -17.54 -13.58
C CYS A 33 -10.92 -17.53 -14.84
N ARG A 34 -12.18 -17.12 -14.72
CA ARG A 34 -13.15 -17.13 -15.85
C ARG A 34 -12.86 -16.01 -16.86
N GLY A 35 -12.09 -14.99 -16.45
CA GLY A 35 -11.65 -13.87 -17.29
C GLY A 35 -10.31 -14.14 -17.98
N ASN A 36 -10.27 -13.96 -19.31
CA ASN A 36 -9.06 -14.13 -20.14
C ASN A 36 -8.23 -12.82 -20.28
N LYS A 37 -8.45 -11.83 -19.41
CA LYS A 37 -7.83 -10.50 -19.51
C LYS A 37 -6.83 -10.31 -18.36
N TYR A 38 -5.55 -10.40 -18.71
CA TYR A 38 -4.39 -10.02 -17.90
C TYR A 38 -3.93 -11.01 -16.81
N ASN A 39 -3.20 -12.06 -17.22
CA ASN A 39 -2.36 -12.89 -16.33
C ASN A 39 -1.50 -12.04 -15.37
N TYR A 40 -1.06 -10.86 -15.82
CA TYR A 40 -0.32 -9.90 -15.01
C TYR A 40 -1.15 -9.33 -13.84
N ALA A 41 -2.39 -8.90 -14.09
CA ALA A 41 -3.26 -8.34 -13.04
C ALA A 41 -3.63 -9.38 -11.98
N VAL A 42 -3.81 -10.64 -12.39
CA VAL A 42 -4.03 -11.76 -11.46
C VAL A 42 -2.79 -12.04 -10.61
N LYS A 43 -1.59 -12.00 -11.20
CA LYS A 43 -0.33 -12.12 -10.43
C LYS A 43 -0.14 -10.97 -9.45
N GLU A 44 -0.45 -9.75 -9.87
CA GLU A 44 -0.35 -8.56 -9.01
C GLU A 44 -1.37 -8.62 -7.86
N ALA A 45 -2.59 -9.10 -8.14
CA ALA A 45 -3.63 -9.28 -7.14
C ALA A 45 -3.33 -10.38 -6.09
N ARG A 46 -2.35 -11.25 -6.36
CA ARG A 46 -1.83 -12.25 -5.40
C ARG A 46 -0.72 -11.71 -4.48
N LEU A 47 -0.30 -10.45 -4.67
CA LEU A 47 0.75 -9.80 -3.89
C LEU A 47 0.16 -8.65 -3.08
N SER A 48 -0.33 -8.93 -1.87
CA SER A 48 -0.85 -7.89 -0.96
C SER A 48 0.23 -7.24 -0.07
N PHE A 49 1.29 -7.98 0.30
CA PHE A 49 2.20 -7.60 1.38
C PHE A 49 3.55 -7.06 0.89
N PHE A 50 4.05 -5.91 1.33
CA PHE A 50 3.44 -4.74 1.99
C PHE A 50 3.17 -3.65 0.94
N SER A 51 2.45 -2.57 1.29
CA SER A 51 2.21 -1.48 0.32
C SER A 51 3.48 -0.70 0.01
N GLY A 52 4.12 -1.00 -1.12
CA GLY A 52 5.32 -0.30 -1.58
C GLY A 52 5.08 1.18 -1.87
N HIS A 53 3.87 1.55 -2.32
CA HIS A 53 3.50 2.94 -2.56
C HIS A 53 3.42 3.73 -1.24
N ALA A 54 2.78 3.15 -0.21
CA ALA A 54 2.71 3.77 1.11
C ALA A 54 4.10 3.90 1.74
N SER A 55 4.94 2.87 1.61
CA SER A 55 6.31 2.89 2.11
C SER A 55 7.16 3.97 1.44
N LEU A 56 7.19 4.03 0.10
CA LEU A 56 7.97 5.02 -0.62
C LEU A 56 7.51 6.45 -0.31
N ALA A 57 6.20 6.68 -0.29
CA ALA A 57 5.64 8.00 0.01
C ALA A 57 5.93 8.46 1.44
N MET A 58 5.96 7.54 2.40
CA MET A 58 6.34 7.86 3.77
C MET A 58 7.85 8.09 3.92
N THR A 59 8.68 7.30 3.25
CA THR A 59 10.14 7.52 3.22
C THR A 59 10.48 8.92 2.69
N THR A 60 9.90 9.31 1.55
CA THR A 60 10.16 10.63 0.96
C THR A 60 9.63 11.76 1.85
N ALA A 61 8.44 11.61 2.43
CA ALA A 61 7.89 12.62 3.33
C ALA A 61 8.76 12.80 4.59
N VAL A 62 9.16 11.71 5.26
CA VAL A 62 9.99 11.77 6.47
C VAL A 62 11.38 12.34 6.17
N PHE A 63 12.05 11.86 5.12
CA PHE A 63 13.34 12.40 4.69
C PHE A 63 13.23 13.90 4.39
N PHE A 64 12.19 14.32 3.66
CA PHE A 64 11.98 15.73 3.33
C PHE A 64 11.74 16.61 4.56
N VAL A 65 10.97 16.12 5.54
CA VAL A 65 10.73 16.82 6.80
C VAL A 65 12.03 17.04 7.57
N ILE A 66 12.85 16.00 7.70
CA ILE A 66 14.16 16.06 8.38
C ILE A 66 15.11 16.99 7.61
N TYR A 67 15.15 16.87 6.29
CA TYR A 67 15.97 17.72 5.42
C TYR A 67 15.63 19.20 5.58
N LEU A 68 14.35 19.56 5.54
CA LEU A 68 13.90 20.94 5.77
C LEU A 68 14.24 21.42 7.18
N GLN A 69 14.10 20.55 8.18
CA GLN A 69 14.43 20.88 9.56
C GLN A 69 15.92 21.21 9.73
N SER A 70 16.80 20.47 9.06
CA SER A 70 18.25 20.67 9.09
C SER A 70 18.70 21.91 8.30
N ARG A 71 18.12 22.12 7.11
CA ARG A 71 18.54 23.20 6.19
C ARG A 71 18.00 24.57 6.53
N ILE A 72 16.84 24.66 7.19
CA ILE A 72 16.17 25.94 7.50
C ILE A 72 16.00 26.09 9.02
N PRO A 73 17.06 26.54 9.73
CA PRO A 73 17.00 26.79 11.17
C PRO A 73 16.32 28.13 11.54
N ARG A 74 15.91 28.94 10.55
CA ARG A 74 15.36 30.28 10.77
C ARG A 74 13.98 30.24 11.45
N LYS A 75 13.85 30.95 12.58
CA LYS A 75 12.59 31.06 13.34
C LYS A 75 11.49 31.84 12.60
N GLU A 76 11.85 32.78 11.74
CA GLU A 76 10.90 33.59 10.96
C GLU A 76 10.08 32.75 9.96
N LEU A 77 10.63 31.62 9.51
CA LEU A 77 9.98 30.72 8.55
C LEU A 77 9.30 29.53 9.24
N ILE A 78 9.12 29.56 10.56
CA ILE A 78 8.60 28.41 11.33
C ILE A 78 7.21 27.99 10.85
N ILE A 79 6.31 28.94 10.58
CA ILE A 79 4.94 28.66 10.13
C ILE A 79 4.96 28.05 8.72
N ALA A 80 5.65 28.70 7.78
CA ALA A 80 5.76 28.22 6.41
C ALA A 80 6.40 26.83 6.34
N LYS A 81 7.46 26.61 7.12
CA LYS A 81 8.12 25.30 7.23
C LYS A 81 7.18 24.23 7.77
N SER A 82 6.47 24.50 8.87
CA SER A 82 5.53 23.57 9.46
C SER A 82 4.38 23.23 8.51
N LEU A 83 3.88 24.20 7.74
CA LEU A 83 2.84 23.97 6.73
C LEU A 83 3.34 23.05 5.60
N VAL A 84 4.56 23.28 5.10
CA VAL A 84 5.17 22.45 4.06
C VAL A 84 5.45 21.03 4.56
N GLN A 85 5.95 20.89 5.79
CA GLN A 85 6.17 19.59 6.44
C GLN A 85 4.85 18.83 6.64
N LEU A 86 3.80 19.51 7.12
CA LEU A 86 2.47 18.94 7.28
C LEU A 86 1.88 18.52 5.93
N PHE A 87 2.05 19.33 4.90
CA PHE A 87 1.59 19.03 3.55
C PHE A 87 2.29 17.79 2.99
N ALA A 88 3.61 17.67 3.14
CA ALA A 88 4.37 16.51 2.69
C ALA A 88 3.92 15.21 3.40
N LEU A 89 3.72 15.25 4.72
CA LEU A 89 3.18 14.11 5.48
C LEU A 89 1.74 13.80 5.07
N GLY A 90 0.92 14.82 4.86
CA GLY A 90 -0.46 14.68 4.39
C GLY A 90 -0.55 13.98 3.03
N LEU A 91 0.32 14.35 2.09
CA LEU A 91 0.44 13.65 0.81
C LEU A 91 0.85 12.19 1.01
N GLY A 92 1.84 11.92 1.86
CA GLY A 92 2.25 10.56 2.23
C GLY A 92 1.08 9.72 2.73
N LEU A 93 0.30 10.26 3.67
CA LEU A 93 -0.88 9.60 4.24
C LEU A 93 -2.02 9.42 3.22
N TYR A 94 -2.21 10.39 2.33
CA TYR A 94 -3.22 10.31 1.28
C TYR A 94 -2.90 9.19 0.27
N THR A 95 -1.62 8.95 -0.04
CA THR A 95 -1.25 7.87 -0.96
C THR A 95 -1.61 6.49 -0.42
N GLY A 96 -1.42 6.18 0.86
CA GLY A 96 -1.86 4.89 1.39
C GLY A 96 -3.37 4.83 1.59
N TYR A 97 -4.03 5.95 1.91
CA TYR A 97 -5.50 5.99 2.00
C TYR A 97 -6.17 5.66 0.66
N SER A 98 -5.69 6.23 -0.45
CA SER A 98 -6.19 5.88 -1.79
C SER A 98 -6.01 4.40 -2.11
N ARG A 99 -4.94 3.75 -1.64
CA ARG A 99 -4.71 2.31 -1.84
C ARG A 99 -5.70 1.41 -1.10
N ILE A 100 -6.27 1.90 0.01
CA ILE A 100 -7.31 1.20 0.76
C ILE A 100 -8.64 1.33 0.01
N ILE A 101 -9.01 2.55 -0.42
CA ILE A 101 -10.27 2.79 -1.15
C ILE A 101 -10.27 2.05 -2.49
N ASP A 102 -9.15 2.05 -3.21
CA ASP A 102 -9.02 1.35 -4.49
C ASP A 102 -9.02 -0.19 -4.34
N GLY A 103 -9.19 -0.73 -3.12
CA GLY A 103 -9.20 -2.16 -2.85
C GLY A 103 -7.87 -2.85 -3.18
N LYS A 104 -6.77 -2.08 -3.26
CA LYS A 104 -5.45 -2.60 -3.65
C LYS A 104 -4.67 -3.16 -2.48
N HIS A 105 -4.88 -2.67 -1.27
CA HIS A 105 -4.18 -3.16 -0.08
C HIS A 105 -5.12 -3.21 1.11
N HIS A 106 -4.88 -4.17 2.01
CA HIS A 106 -5.53 -4.17 3.30
C HIS A 106 -4.97 -3.03 4.17
N LEU A 107 -5.75 -2.59 5.16
CA LEU A 107 -5.31 -1.55 6.09
C LEU A 107 -3.98 -1.90 6.77
N HIS A 108 -3.81 -3.17 7.18
CA HIS A 108 -2.58 -3.64 7.81
C HIS A 108 -1.35 -3.53 6.88
N ASP A 109 -1.50 -3.84 5.58
CA ASP A 109 -0.40 -3.73 4.60
C ASP A 109 0.08 -2.29 4.41
N VAL A 110 -0.84 -1.32 4.53
CA VAL A 110 -0.54 0.11 4.47
C VAL A 110 0.14 0.59 5.75
N ILE A 111 -0.32 0.15 6.93
CA ILE A 111 0.28 0.50 8.22
C ILE A 111 1.73 0.00 8.29
N VAL A 112 1.97 -1.27 7.91
CA VAL A 112 3.32 -1.82 7.85
C VAL A 112 4.19 -1.04 6.86
N GLY A 113 3.63 -0.70 5.68
CA GLY A 113 4.30 0.14 4.70
C GLY A 113 4.72 1.50 5.28
N TYR A 114 3.85 2.19 6.02
CA TYR A 114 4.19 3.45 6.68
C TYR A 114 5.28 3.31 7.74
N ILE A 115 5.23 2.28 8.59
CA ILE A 115 6.25 2.05 9.61
C ILE A 115 7.62 1.82 8.95
N VAL A 116 7.68 0.92 7.96
CA VAL A 116 8.92 0.62 7.22
C VAL A 116 9.42 1.89 6.51
N GLY A 117 8.53 2.61 5.84
CA GLY A 117 8.88 3.83 5.12
C GLY A 117 9.44 4.91 6.04
N ALA A 118 8.83 5.12 7.21
CA ALA A 118 9.29 6.09 8.20
C ALA A 118 10.66 5.73 8.79
N LEU A 119 10.90 4.45 9.10
CA LEU A 119 12.21 3.98 9.57
C LEU A 119 13.30 4.23 8.54
N ILE A 120 13.06 3.89 7.27
CA ILE A 120 14.02 4.12 6.19
C ILE A 120 14.28 5.63 6.01
N GLY A 121 13.22 6.44 5.99
CA GLY A 121 13.35 7.89 5.83
C GLY A 121 14.03 8.58 7.01
N TYR A 122 14.02 7.98 8.19
CA TYR A 122 14.75 8.47 9.37
C TYR A 122 16.24 8.10 9.35
N ILE A 123 16.57 6.91 8.84
CA ILE A 123 17.96 6.41 8.75
C ILE A 123 18.72 7.08 7.59
N THR A 124 18.01 7.47 6.52
CA THR A 124 18.58 8.10 5.31
C THR A 124 18.92 9.56 5.54
#